data_AF-X0AKV0-F1
#
_entry.id   AF-X0AKV0-F1
#
_cell.length_a   1.000
_cell.length_b   1.000
_cell.length_c   1.000
_cell.angle_alpha   90.00
_cell.angle_beta   90.00
_cell.angle_gamma   90.00
#
_symmetry.space_group_name_H-M   'P 1'
#
loop_
_entity.id
_entity.type
_entity.pdbx_description
1 polymer ?
#
loop_
_entity_poly.entity_id
_entity_poly.type
_entity_poly.pdbx_seq_one_letter_code
_entity_poly.pdbx_strand_id
1 'polypeptide(L)'
;MVRYQQLERDPATQILSNNRITTLKGFREVFENSNFLALDTEHVAITSKGDRVLHQVGLAFTKTLKSRHPPCPARSLGMIRPKRRLCHFFEDNEMEGLTLKINTRKELGDQVLRVGGFKGMPIRRPHRFGEEKTVDIEDLEASVVEFLQDLPKDKKLVLIGFGIGAEWTYLSTNFLAAIPFFSAWIDLGDIVTDITSSSLAYLPNLLFLIQTFGYWWKDVKPGRGCHSDGNAHNAGDDVVTTLALAHAILDERNHAMLRFEHACFRIARSGRVRPFYDPAKGFIATVRTEGQLPIKISSSIRLAQRFFDFHPVGTGLMSSEVGFATFRSQEELDYFISCVDGMVLRTGETLSAQRYIHVNPKTPEDEKLKEEKRILRRIKREADDEEVVELEDLFS
;
A
#
# COMPACT_ATOMS: atom_id res chain seq x y z
N MET A 1 15.25 12.13 5.04
CA MET A 1 15.31 10.72 5.47
C MET A 1 16.72 10.44 5.92
N VAL A 2 16.85 10.04 7.17
CA VAL A 2 18.13 9.70 7.81
C VAL A 2 18.69 8.47 7.09
N ARG A 3 19.96 8.49 6.69
CA ARG A 3 20.62 7.29 6.15
C ARG A 3 20.86 6.35 7.34
N TYR A 4 20.70 5.04 7.18
CA TYR A 4 20.96 4.04 8.26
C TYR A 4 22.29 4.29 9.00
N GLN A 5 23.32 4.80 8.32
CA GLN A 5 24.63 5.19 8.88
C GLN A 5 24.59 6.32 9.94
N GLN A 6 23.52 7.10 10.01
CA GLN A 6 23.32 8.16 11.02
C GLN A 6 22.67 7.63 12.30
N LEU A 7 22.03 6.44 12.26
CA LEU A 7 21.43 5.77 13.42
C LEU A 7 22.47 5.17 14.38
N GLU A 8 23.74 5.11 13.98
CA GLU A 8 24.85 4.53 14.77
C GLU A 8 25.48 5.50 15.79
N ARG A 9 25.01 6.77 15.86
CA ARG A 9 25.63 7.79 16.72
C ARG A 9 25.15 7.76 18.18
N ASP A 10 23.95 7.26 18.43
CA ASP A 10 23.37 7.11 19.77
C ASP A 10 23.38 5.61 20.17
N PRO A 11 23.93 5.24 21.34
CA PRO A 11 24.04 3.82 21.74
C PRO A 11 22.69 3.09 21.80
N ALA A 12 21.62 3.74 22.27
CA ALA A 12 20.30 3.09 22.36
C ALA A 12 19.71 2.85 20.97
N THR A 13 19.83 3.83 20.07
CA THR A 13 19.45 3.73 18.66
C THR A 13 20.25 2.64 17.95
N GLN A 14 21.56 2.55 18.21
CA GLN A 14 22.43 1.53 17.65
C GLN A 14 22.04 0.12 18.12
N ILE A 15 21.79 -0.06 19.42
CA ILE A 15 21.36 -1.35 19.99
C ILE A 15 20.04 -1.79 19.36
N LEU A 16 19.02 -0.92 19.32
CA LEU A 16 17.74 -1.29 18.74
C LEU A 16 17.86 -1.55 17.24
N SER A 17 18.59 -0.70 16.50
CA SER A 17 18.85 -0.90 15.06
C SER A 17 19.47 -2.26 14.76
N ASN A 18 20.40 -2.72 15.60
CA ASN A 18 21.04 -4.03 15.48
C ASN A 18 20.10 -5.20 15.84
N ASN A 19 19.09 -4.96 16.68
CA ASN A 19 18.08 -5.95 17.06
C ASN A 19 16.91 -6.01 16.06
N ARG A 20 17.23 -5.97 14.75
CA ARG A 20 16.25 -6.14 13.67
C ARG A 20 15.96 -7.61 13.43
N ILE A 21 14.69 -7.98 13.38
CA ILE A 21 14.24 -9.32 13.00
C ILE A 21 13.74 -9.29 11.55
N THR A 22 14.43 -10.02 10.68
CA THR A 22 14.20 -9.98 9.22
C THR A 22 13.64 -11.28 8.65
N THR A 23 13.54 -12.35 9.46
CA THR A 23 13.08 -13.66 9.01
C THR A 23 11.80 -14.08 9.72
N LEU A 24 10.96 -14.86 9.03
CA LEU A 24 9.76 -15.45 9.62
C LEU A 24 10.11 -16.34 10.83
N LYS A 25 11.23 -17.06 10.77
CA LYS A 25 11.72 -17.86 11.89
C LYS A 25 11.96 -16.99 13.12
N GLY A 26 12.72 -15.90 12.97
CA GLY A 26 12.98 -14.97 14.06
C GLY A 26 11.70 -14.32 14.60
N PHE A 27 10.74 -14.01 13.72
CA PHE A 27 9.45 -13.47 14.17
C PHE A 27 8.67 -14.47 15.03
N ARG A 28 8.68 -15.77 14.67
CA ARG A 28 8.05 -16.80 15.51
C ARG A 28 8.74 -17.00 16.85
N GLU A 29 10.06 -16.91 16.90
CA GLU A 29 10.83 -17.06 18.14
C GLU A 29 10.47 -15.98 19.17
N VAL A 30 10.20 -14.75 18.73
CA VAL A 30 9.76 -13.67 19.64
C VAL A 30 8.26 -13.67 19.91
N PHE A 31 7.45 -14.32 19.07
CA PHE A 31 5.98 -14.27 19.14
C PHE A 31 5.40 -14.65 20.51
N GLU A 32 5.93 -15.69 21.15
CA GLU A 32 5.37 -16.22 22.39
C GLU A 32 5.73 -15.37 23.63
N ASN A 33 6.87 -14.68 23.59
CA ASN A 33 7.49 -14.03 24.75
C ASN A 33 7.57 -12.51 24.64
N SER A 34 6.86 -11.92 23.67
CA SER A 34 6.83 -10.48 23.44
C SER A 34 5.42 -9.93 23.37
N ASN A 35 5.30 -8.67 23.78
CA ASN A 35 4.19 -7.81 23.41
C ASN A 35 4.59 -7.01 22.15
N PHE A 36 3.60 -6.54 21.40
CA PHE A 36 3.83 -5.87 20.12
C PHE A 36 3.28 -4.46 20.13
N LEU A 37 4.04 -3.53 19.57
CA LEU A 37 3.58 -2.18 19.30
C LEU A 37 3.85 -1.83 17.85
N ALA A 38 2.82 -1.35 17.16
CA ALA A 38 2.98 -0.76 15.84
C ALA A 38 3.04 0.76 15.91
N LEU A 39 3.89 1.34 15.05
CA LEU A 39 4.09 2.77 14.88
C LEU A 39 3.95 3.10 13.40
N ASP A 40 3.22 4.16 13.11
CA ASP A 40 3.09 4.72 11.77
C ASP A 40 3.06 6.24 11.84
N THR A 41 3.61 6.92 10.84
CA THR A 41 3.69 8.38 10.80
C THR A 41 3.17 8.95 9.49
N GLU A 42 2.45 10.07 9.59
CA GLU A 42 1.99 10.80 8.41
C GLU A 42 2.61 12.21 8.37
N HIS A 43 3.16 12.56 7.21
CA HIS A 43 3.83 13.83 6.97
C HIS A 43 3.41 14.45 5.63
N VAL A 44 3.49 15.78 5.55
CA VAL A 44 3.23 16.55 4.33
C VAL A 44 4.49 17.32 3.91
N ALA A 45 4.73 17.42 2.61
CA ALA A 45 5.83 18.25 2.10
C ALA A 45 5.42 19.72 2.05
N ILE A 46 6.28 20.64 2.51
CA ILE A 46 6.03 22.10 2.52
C ILE A 46 6.50 22.73 1.19
N THR A 47 7.81 22.71 0.93
CA THR A 47 8.43 23.40 -0.20
C THR A 47 9.22 22.46 -1.12
N SER A 48 9.70 21.33 -0.58
CA SER A 48 10.47 20.33 -1.31
C SER A 48 10.31 18.94 -0.69
N LYS A 49 10.77 17.88 -1.36
CA LYS A 49 10.74 16.50 -0.81
C LYS A 49 11.52 16.35 0.51
N GLY A 50 12.45 17.26 0.80
CA GLY A 50 13.30 17.25 1.99
C GLY A 50 12.74 18.04 3.18
N ASP A 51 11.72 18.86 2.95
CA ASP A 51 11.08 19.73 3.94
C ASP A 51 9.68 19.19 4.22
N ARG A 52 9.55 18.39 5.28
CA ARG A 52 8.33 17.64 5.61
C ARG A 52 7.90 17.93 7.05
N VAL A 53 6.62 18.18 7.22
CA VAL A 53 5.99 18.38 8.53
C VAL A 53 5.26 17.12 8.93
N LEU A 54 5.67 16.57 10.08
CA LEU A 54 4.95 15.49 10.73
C LEU A 54 3.62 16.02 11.25
N HIS A 55 2.53 15.31 10.96
CA HIS A 55 1.20 15.78 11.31
C HIS A 55 0.32 14.71 11.95
N GLN A 56 0.79 13.47 11.97
CA GLN A 56 0.15 12.39 12.72
C GLN A 56 1.17 11.36 13.18
N VAL A 57 0.94 10.83 14.37
CA VAL A 57 1.57 9.60 14.83
C VAL A 57 0.47 8.62 15.23
N GLY A 58 0.55 7.39 14.73
CA GLY A 58 -0.31 6.28 15.15
C GLY A 58 0.49 5.31 15.99
N LEU A 59 -0.11 4.86 17.10
CA LEU A 59 0.43 3.84 17.99
C LEU A 59 -0.64 2.80 18.24
N ALA A 60 -0.30 1.53 18.18
CA ALA A 60 -1.19 0.46 18.60
C ALA A 60 -0.42 -0.64 19.34
N PHE A 61 -0.82 -0.93 20.56
CA PHE A 61 -0.27 -1.99 21.40
C PHE A 61 -1.18 -3.21 21.42
N THR A 62 -0.57 -4.38 21.50
CA THR A 62 -1.25 -5.64 21.77
C THR A 62 -0.36 -6.65 22.47
N LYS A 63 -0.94 -7.43 23.38
CA LYS A 63 -0.29 -8.60 24.01
C LYS A 63 -0.34 -9.85 23.16
N THR A 64 -1.25 -9.90 22.18
CA THR A 64 -1.46 -11.09 21.37
C THR A 64 -1.71 -10.73 19.90
N LEU A 65 -1.48 -11.69 19.01
CA LEU A 65 -1.94 -11.60 17.62
C LEU A 65 -2.81 -12.82 17.38
N LYS A 66 -4.10 -12.67 17.66
CA LYS A 66 -5.15 -13.66 17.46
C LYS A 66 -6.19 -13.12 16.49
N SER A 67 -6.94 -14.01 15.86
CA SER A 67 -8.14 -13.62 15.15
C SER A 67 -9.15 -14.74 15.24
N ARG A 68 -10.41 -14.38 15.52
CA ARG A 68 -11.55 -15.30 15.43
C ARG A 68 -11.83 -15.77 14.00
N HIS A 69 -11.26 -15.09 13.00
CA HIS A 69 -11.49 -15.40 11.61
C HIS A 69 -10.66 -16.61 11.16
N PRO A 70 -11.28 -17.67 10.59
CA PRO A 70 -10.54 -18.79 10.02
C PRO A 70 -9.63 -18.28 8.90
N PRO A 71 -8.50 -18.96 8.62
CA PRO A 71 -7.57 -18.64 7.53
C PRO A 71 -8.30 -18.28 6.24
N CYS A 72 -7.76 -17.33 5.49
CA CYS A 72 -8.37 -17.01 4.21
C CYS A 72 -8.24 -18.25 3.33
N PRO A 73 -9.35 -18.84 2.84
CA PRO A 73 -9.25 -20.04 2.03
C PRO A 73 -8.40 -19.77 0.80
N ALA A 74 -7.65 -20.79 0.37
CA ALA A 74 -6.93 -20.75 -0.89
C ALA A 74 -7.88 -20.34 -2.01
N ARG A 75 -7.36 -19.59 -2.99
CA ARG A 75 -8.18 -18.97 -4.01
C ARG A 75 -8.79 -20.03 -4.94
N SER A 76 -10.01 -20.46 -4.65
CA SER A 76 -10.79 -21.34 -5.52
C SER A 76 -11.70 -20.52 -6.43
N LEU A 77 -11.86 -20.95 -7.68
CA LEU A 77 -12.73 -20.29 -8.64
C LEU A 77 -14.20 -20.30 -8.14
N GLY A 78 -14.73 -19.12 -7.82
CA GLY A 78 -16.14 -18.92 -7.47
C GLY A 78 -16.44 -18.69 -5.99
N MET A 79 -15.44 -18.77 -5.10
CA MET A 79 -15.66 -18.48 -3.68
C MET A 79 -15.74 -16.99 -3.37
N ILE A 80 -16.79 -16.59 -2.64
CA ILE A 80 -16.86 -15.30 -1.95
C ILE A 80 -15.88 -15.38 -0.77
N ARG A 81 -14.84 -14.53 -0.78
CA ARG A 81 -13.91 -14.46 0.35
C ARG A 81 -14.63 -13.95 1.61
N PRO A 82 -14.35 -14.51 2.80
CA PRO A 82 -14.85 -13.95 4.05
C PRO A 82 -14.39 -12.49 4.15
N LYS A 83 -15.30 -11.60 4.52
CA LYS A 83 -15.00 -10.18 4.74
C LYS A 83 -14.50 -10.02 6.16
N ARG A 84 -13.19 -10.20 6.37
CA ARG A 84 -12.57 -9.93 7.68
C ARG A 84 -12.62 -8.44 7.96
N ARG A 85 -12.97 -8.06 9.18
CA ARG A 85 -13.09 -6.66 9.59
C ARG A 85 -11.95 -6.30 10.52
N LEU A 86 -11.37 -5.12 10.36
CA LEU A 86 -10.30 -4.66 11.26
C LEU A 86 -10.82 -4.42 12.69
N CYS A 87 -12.08 -4.02 12.87
CA CYS A 87 -12.67 -3.82 14.19
C CYS A 87 -12.69 -5.11 15.02
N HIS A 88 -13.06 -6.25 14.42
CA HIS A 88 -13.02 -7.52 15.15
C HIS A 88 -11.59 -7.92 15.51
N PHE A 89 -10.61 -7.63 14.65
CA PHE A 89 -9.21 -7.87 14.97
C PHE A 89 -8.74 -6.98 16.13
N PHE A 90 -9.14 -5.71 16.15
CA PHE A 90 -8.85 -4.79 17.25
C PHE A 90 -9.45 -5.28 18.58
N GLU A 91 -10.71 -5.69 18.56
CA GLU A 91 -11.43 -6.24 19.72
C GLU A 91 -10.87 -7.57 20.21
N ASP A 92 -10.58 -8.51 19.29
CA ASP A 92 -10.04 -9.85 19.59
C ASP A 92 -8.71 -9.83 20.34
N ASN A 93 -7.97 -8.74 20.17
CA ASN A 93 -6.63 -8.58 20.71
C ASN A 93 -6.57 -7.58 21.86
N GLU A 94 -7.72 -7.07 22.32
CA GLU A 94 -7.83 -6.08 23.40
C GLU A 94 -6.83 -4.92 23.16
N MET A 95 -6.79 -4.42 21.93
CA MET A 95 -5.76 -3.49 21.52
C MET A 95 -5.92 -2.13 22.17
N GLU A 96 -4.79 -1.53 22.55
CA GLU A 96 -4.72 -0.14 23.00
C GLU A 96 -4.21 0.70 21.84
N GLY A 97 -5.05 1.60 21.33
CA GLY A 97 -4.72 2.46 20.19
C GLY A 97 -4.64 3.92 20.60
N LEU A 98 -3.66 4.64 20.08
CA LEU A 98 -3.51 6.08 20.26
C LEU A 98 -3.13 6.74 18.93
N THR A 99 -3.87 7.78 18.57
CA THR A 99 -3.60 8.63 17.42
C THR A 99 -3.34 10.05 17.88
N LEU A 100 -2.12 10.53 17.65
CA LEU A 100 -1.71 11.89 17.97
C LEU A 100 -1.82 12.75 16.72
N LYS A 101 -2.72 13.73 16.74
CA LYS A 101 -2.83 14.80 15.75
C LYS A 101 -1.93 15.95 16.17
N ILE A 102 -0.90 16.22 15.39
CA ILE A 102 0.05 17.29 15.73
C ILE A 102 -0.52 18.62 15.26
N ASN A 103 -0.50 19.61 16.14
CA ASN A 103 -0.89 20.98 15.85
C ASN A 103 0.21 21.68 15.03
N THR A 104 0.08 21.62 13.71
CA THR A 104 1.08 22.16 12.77
C THR A 104 0.95 23.67 12.53
N ARG A 105 0.05 24.39 13.25
CA ARG A 105 -0.17 25.83 13.05
C ARG A 105 1.09 26.66 13.30
N LYS A 106 1.89 26.30 14.30
CA LYS A 106 3.16 26.97 14.63
C LYS A 106 4.23 26.77 13.56
N GLU A 107 4.28 25.59 12.93
CA GLU A 107 5.34 25.20 11.99
C GLU A 107 5.04 25.62 10.55
N LEU A 108 3.78 25.54 10.12
CA LEU A 108 3.37 25.88 8.76
C LEU A 108 2.99 27.36 8.63
N GLY A 109 2.62 28.04 9.72
CA GLY A 109 1.98 29.36 9.66
C GLY A 109 0.65 29.35 8.91
N ASP A 110 -0.15 30.41 9.04
CA ASP A 110 -1.48 30.48 8.40
C ASP A 110 -1.41 30.54 6.85
N GLN A 111 -0.24 30.87 6.28
CA GLN A 111 -0.04 31.11 4.86
C GLN A 111 0.34 29.84 4.06
N VAL A 112 1.09 28.89 4.62
CA VAL A 112 1.43 27.62 3.91
C VAL A 112 0.21 26.72 3.78
N LEU A 113 -0.80 26.90 4.64
CA LEU A 113 -2.10 26.25 4.49
C LEU A 113 -2.83 26.61 3.17
N ARG A 114 -2.29 27.51 2.34
CA ARG A 114 -2.93 28.00 1.11
C ARG A 114 -2.16 27.70 -0.19
N VAL A 115 -0.89 27.31 -0.16
CA VAL A 115 -0.08 27.19 -1.39
C VAL A 115 -0.02 25.75 -1.89
N GLY A 116 -0.99 25.43 -2.75
CA GLY A 116 -1.08 24.17 -3.47
C GLY A 116 -2.56 23.88 -3.68
N GLY A 117 -3.03 24.00 -4.92
CA GLY A 117 -4.43 23.80 -5.30
C GLY A 117 -5.12 22.74 -4.43
N PHE A 118 -6.12 23.20 -3.68
CA PHE A 118 -6.84 22.55 -2.58
C PHE A 118 -6.07 22.31 -1.27
N LYS A 119 -6.07 23.37 -0.43
CA LYS A 119 -6.13 23.41 1.04
C LYS A 119 -5.06 22.62 1.82
N GLY A 120 -4.32 23.35 2.65
CA GLY A 120 -3.41 22.84 3.66
C GLY A 120 -3.98 21.70 4.48
N MET A 121 -3.08 20.77 4.84
CA MET A 121 -3.36 19.51 5.53
C MET A 121 -4.36 18.60 4.81
N PRO A 122 -3.94 17.39 4.39
CA PRO A 122 -4.84 16.51 3.68
C PRO A 122 -6.02 16.11 4.57
N ILE A 123 -7.25 16.25 4.05
CA ILE A 123 -8.47 15.80 4.74
C ILE A 123 -8.37 14.29 4.87
N ARG A 124 -8.33 13.80 6.10
CA ARG A 124 -8.09 12.39 6.43
C ARG A 124 -9.39 11.62 6.55
N ARG A 125 -9.28 10.29 6.42
CA ARG A 125 -10.37 9.39 6.81
C ARG A 125 -10.68 9.56 8.31
N PRO A 126 -11.94 9.37 8.73
CA PRO A 126 -12.32 9.37 10.14
C PRO A 126 -11.47 8.38 10.94
N HIS A 127 -11.07 8.78 12.14
CA HIS A 127 -10.44 7.90 13.13
C HIS A 127 -11.38 6.78 13.56
N ARG A 128 -10.86 5.56 13.72
CA ARG A 128 -11.69 4.38 14.00
C ARG A 128 -11.30 3.55 15.21
N PHE A 129 -10.03 3.61 15.63
CA PHE A 129 -9.48 2.66 16.59
C PHE A 129 -8.74 3.36 17.72
N GLY A 130 -9.15 3.08 18.96
CA GLY A 130 -8.54 3.67 20.15
C GLY A 130 -8.82 5.15 20.33
N GLU A 131 -7.95 5.85 21.05
CA GLU A 131 -8.09 7.26 21.36
C GLU A 131 -7.46 8.15 20.29
N GLU A 132 -8.04 9.33 20.10
CA GLU A 132 -7.45 10.39 19.27
C GLU A 132 -7.22 11.63 20.15
N LYS A 133 -5.99 12.14 20.15
CA LYS A 133 -5.59 13.33 20.93
C LYS A 133 -4.89 14.33 20.03
N THR A 134 -5.14 15.61 20.25
CA THR A 134 -4.38 16.69 19.60
C THR A 134 -3.25 17.11 20.52
N VAL A 135 -2.03 17.21 19.99
CA VAL A 135 -0.83 17.58 20.74
C VAL A 135 -0.03 18.64 19.98
N ASP A 136 0.65 19.49 20.71
CA ASP A 136 1.68 20.37 20.15
C ASP A 136 2.95 19.55 19.87
N ILE A 137 3.77 19.97 18.89
CA ILE A 137 4.98 19.21 18.50
C ILE A 137 5.97 19.08 19.67
N GLU A 138 6.01 20.08 20.54
CA GLU A 138 6.87 20.14 21.72
C GLU A 138 6.48 19.09 22.79
N ASP A 139 5.21 18.70 22.83
CA ASP A 139 4.67 17.71 23.78
C ASP A 139 4.55 16.30 23.16
N LEU A 140 4.95 16.14 21.89
CA LEU A 140 4.78 14.90 21.15
C LEU A 140 5.58 13.75 21.78
N GLU A 141 6.86 13.96 22.09
CA GLU A 141 7.71 12.93 22.70
C GLU A 141 7.15 12.49 24.06
N ALA A 142 6.75 13.46 24.90
CA ALA A 142 6.17 13.18 26.19
C ALA A 142 4.89 12.34 26.07
N SER A 143 4.02 12.66 25.12
CA SER A 143 2.77 11.91 24.87
C SER A 143 3.02 10.48 24.39
N VAL A 144 4.04 10.28 23.53
CA VAL A 144 4.45 8.94 23.09
C VAL A 144 5.04 8.14 24.25
N VAL A 145 5.89 8.76 25.06
CA VAL A 145 6.54 8.12 26.22
C VAL A 145 5.52 7.77 27.30
N GLU A 146 4.57 8.66 27.61
CA GLU A 146 3.49 8.41 28.56
C GLU A 146 2.69 7.17 28.15
N PHE A 147 2.27 7.10 26.88
CA PHE A 147 1.58 5.93 26.35
C PHE A 147 2.40 4.66 26.54
N LEU A 148 3.71 4.68 26.26
CA LEU A 148 4.61 3.53 26.43
C LEU A 148 4.85 3.15 27.91
N GLN A 149 4.83 4.12 28.82
CA GLN A 149 5.07 3.90 30.25
C GLN A 149 3.91 3.16 30.92
N ASP A 150 2.69 3.43 30.48
CA ASP A 150 1.46 2.83 30.97
C ASP A 150 1.25 1.39 30.48
N LEU A 151 1.99 0.98 29.44
CA LEU A 151 1.90 -0.37 28.91
C LEU A 151 2.38 -1.44 29.90
N PRO A 152 1.79 -2.64 29.89
CA PRO A 152 2.24 -3.79 30.66
C PRO A 152 3.70 -4.17 30.39
N LYS A 153 4.46 -4.35 31.47
CA LYS A 153 5.91 -4.67 31.47
C LYS A 153 6.18 -6.16 31.73
N ASP A 154 5.18 -7.00 31.52
CA ASP A 154 5.23 -8.45 31.76
C ASP A 154 6.08 -9.20 30.73
N LYS A 155 6.24 -8.62 29.54
CA LYS A 155 7.02 -9.17 28.43
C LYS A 155 7.88 -8.11 27.76
N LYS A 156 8.82 -8.56 26.93
CA LYS A 156 9.61 -7.68 26.07
C LYS A 156 8.72 -7.00 25.04
N LEU A 157 8.89 -5.70 24.81
CA LEU A 157 8.16 -4.98 23.77
C LEU A 157 8.92 -5.03 22.44
N VAL A 158 8.23 -5.38 21.36
CA VAL A 158 8.78 -5.44 20.00
C VAL A 158 8.03 -4.44 19.11
N LEU A 159 8.79 -3.58 18.43
CA LEU A 159 8.26 -2.62 17.46
C LEU A 159 7.95 -3.32 16.12
N ILE A 160 6.77 -3.10 15.56
CA ILE A 160 6.37 -3.62 14.24
C ILE A 160 6.01 -2.46 13.32
N GLY A 161 6.53 -2.46 12.10
CA GLY A 161 6.13 -1.53 11.04
C GLY A 161 6.02 -2.22 9.69
N PHE A 162 5.61 -1.46 8.68
CA PHE A 162 5.64 -1.88 7.28
C PHE A 162 6.27 -0.77 6.43
N GLY A 163 7.53 -0.96 6.02
CA GLY A 163 8.30 0.10 5.38
C GLY A 163 8.72 1.21 6.35
N ILE A 164 9.19 0.81 7.55
CA ILE A 164 9.38 1.65 8.76
C ILE A 164 10.50 2.72 8.66
N GLY A 165 10.94 3.06 7.45
CA GLY A 165 12.07 3.97 7.22
C GLY A 165 11.78 5.42 7.61
N ALA A 166 10.54 5.88 7.46
CA ALA A 166 10.14 7.21 7.90
C ALA A 166 10.03 7.27 9.44
N GLU A 167 9.42 6.25 10.02
CA GLU A 167 9.22 6.07 11.46
C GLU A 167 10.57 6.00 12.17
N TRP A 168 11.57 5.33 11.60
CA TRP A 168 12.95 5.35 12.13
C TRP A 168 13.56 6.75 12.17
N THR A 169 13.30 7.57 11.14
CA THR A 169 13.74 8.96 11.16
C THR A 169 13.12 9.66 12.36
N TYR A 170 11.81 9.59 12.53
CA TYR A 170 11.10 10.25 13.63
C TYR A 170 11.43 9.67 15.02
N LEU A 171 11.63 8.36 15.17
CA LEU A 171 12.15 7.74 16.40
C LEU A 171 13.50 8.36 16.80
N SER A 172 14.40 8.52 15.83
CA SER A 172 15.75 9.02 16.10
C SER A 172 15.84 10.54 16.29
N THR A 173 14.83 11.30 15.86
CA THR A 173 14.88 12.78 15.87
C THR A 173 13.81 13.45 16.74
N ASN A 174 12.64 12.85 16.92
CA ASN A 174 11.47 13.46 17.55
C ASN A 174 10.99 12.74 18.81
N PHE A 175 11.32 11.45 18.98
CA PHE A 175 10.92 10.69 20.16
C PHE A 175 11.99 9.65 20.54
N LEU A 176 13.21 10.15 20.77
CA LEU A 176 14.38 9.37 21.14
C LEU A 176 14.18 8.63 22.46
N ALA A 177 13.47 9.24 23.41
CA ALA A 177 13.13 8.64 24.69
C ALA A 177 12.19 7.42 24.59
N ALA A 178 11.54 7.21 23.44
CA ALA A 178 10.74 6.01 23.19
C ALA A 178 11.62 4.79 22.86
N ILE A 179 12.81 4.99 22.30
CA ILE A 179 13.68 3.89 21.82
C ILE A 179 14.00 2.85 22.90
N PRO A 180 14.37 3.24 24.15
CA PRO A 180 14.71 2.27 25.20
C PRO A 180 13.58 1.32 25.61
N PHE A 181 12.32 1.61 25.26
CA PHE A 181 11.20 0.71 25.56
C PHE A 181 11.21 -0.53 24.67
N PHE A 182 11.83 -0.46 23.49
CA PHE A 182 11.82 -1.56 22.53
C PHE A 182 13.04 -2.47 22.70
N SER A 183 12.78 -3.77 22.70
CA SER A 183 13.81 -4.81 22.77
C SER A 183 14.34 -5.22 21.39
N ALA A 184 13.48 -5.14 20.38
CA ALA A 184 13.73 -5.50 18.99
C ALA A 184 12.70 -4.81 18.08
N TRP A 185 12.92 -4.88 16.77
CA TRP A 185 11.97 -4.36 15.79
C TRP A 185 11.85 -5.25 14.54
N ILE A 186 10.71 -5.16 13.88
CA ILE A 186 10.33 -5.92 12.68
C ILE A 186 9.78 -4.96 11.62
N ASP A 187 10.36 -5.00 10.43
CA ASP A 187 9.67 -4.52 9.23
C ASP A 187 8.99 -5.71 8.54
N LEU A 188 7.66 -5.72 8.50
CA LEU A 188 6.90 -6.79 7.87
C LEU A 188 7.23 -6.97 6.38
N GLY A 189 7.78 -5.94 5.72
CA GLY A 189 8.31 -6.05 4.37
C GLY A 189 9.47 -7.05 4.25
N ASP A 190 10.34 -7.13 5.26
CA ASP A 190 11.42 -8.13 5.30
C ASP A 190 10.84 -9.54 5.45
N ILE A 191 9.85 -9.71 6.31
CA ILE A 191 9.23 -11.01 6.55
C ILE A 191 8.48 -11.50 5.30
N VAL A 192 7.79 -10.61 4.60
CA VAL A 192 7.16 -10.93 3.30
C VAL A 192 8.23 -11.33 2.28
N THR A 193 9.35 -10.62 2.25
CA THR A 193 10.49 -10.90 1.36
C THR A 193 11.09 -12.28 1.64
N ASP A 194 11.26 -12.64 2.91
CA ASP A 194 11.72 -13.95 3.38
C ASP A 194 10.78 -15.07 2.93
N ILE A 195 9.46 -14.94 3.18
CA ILE A 195 8.46 -15.96 2.82
C ILE A 195 8.35 -16.16 1.30
N THR A 196 8.43 -15.07 0.54
CA THR A 196 8.26 -15.07 -0.92
C THR A 196 9.55 -15.29 -1.68
N SER A 197 10.70 -15.28 -1.00
CA SER A 197 12.03 -15.32 -1.59
C SER A 197 12.20 -14.29 -2.72
N SER A 198 11.61 -13.11 -2.54
CA SER A 198 11.59 -12.02 -3.52
C SER A 198 12.62 -10.93 -3.18
N SER A 199 12.80 -9.96 -4.06
CA SER A 199 13.45 -8.69 -3.74
C SER A 199 12.43 -7.68 -3.19
N LEU A 200 12.87 -6.83 -2.25
CA LEU A 200 12.12 -5.68 -1.73
C LEU A 200 11.64 -4.71 -2.82
N ALA A 201 12.32 -4.66 -3.98
CA ALA A 201 11.92 -3.81 -5.11
C ALA A 201 10.53 -4.13 -5.68
N TYR A 202 10.00 -5.32 -5.38
CA TYR A 202 8.69 -5.79 -5.85
C TYR A 202 7.69 -6.00 -4.71
N LEU A 203 7.96 -5.43 -3.53
CA LEU A 203 7.09 -5.57 -2.37
C LEU A 203 5.73 -4.87 -2.61
N PRO A 204 4.59 -5.58 -2.55
CA PRO A 204 3.29 -4.95 -2.65
C PRO A 204 3.03 -4.04 -1.45
N ASN A 205 2.24 -2.97 -1.62
CA ASN A 205 1.88 -2.10 -0.51
C ASN A 205 0.99 -2.80 0.55
N LEU A 206 0.90 -2.20 1.75
CA LEU A 206 0.13 -2.70 2.88
C LEU A 206 -1.32 -3.03 2.50
N LEU A 207 -1.97 -2.16 1.73
CA LEU A 207 -3.33 -2.35 1.24
C LEU A 207 -3.49 -3.62 0.39
N PHE A 208 -2.54 -3.90 -0.50
CA PHE A 208 -2.58 -5.09 -1.34
C PHE A 208 -2.40 -6.37 -0.51
N LEU A 209 -1.46 -6.34 0.45
CA LEU A 209 -1.15 -7.48 1.30
C LEU A 209 -2.33 -7.83 2.22
N ILE A 210 -2.92 -6.83 2.88
CA ILE A 210 -4.03 -7.10 3.80
C ILE A 210 -5.30 -7.56 3.06
N GLN A 211 -5.55 -7.05 1.85
CA GLN A 211 -6.61 -7.54 0.97
C GLN A 211 -6.39 -8.98 0.51
N THR A 212 -5.12 -9.37 0.33
CA THR A 212 -4.74 -10.76 0.02
C THR A 212 -5.26 -11.70 1.11
N PHE A 213 -5.22 -11.28 2.37
CA PHE A 213 -5.70 -12.07 3.52
C PHE A 213 -7.20 -11.89 3.83
N GLY A 214 -7.98 -11.31 2.91
CA GLY A 214 -9.44 -11.25 3.00
C GLY A 214 -9.99 -10.12 3.88
N TYR A 215 -9.15 -9.18 4.31
CA TYR A 215 -9.65 -7.98 4.98
C TYR A 215 -10.44 -7.10 4.02
N TRP A 216 -11.53 -6.55 4.52
CA TRP A 216 -12.45 -5.78 3.72
C TRP A 216 -11.81 -4.48 3.27
N TRP A 217 -11.80 -4.24 1.96
CA TRP A 217 -11.14 -3.07 1.38
C TRP A 217 -11.65 -1.72 1.93
N LYS A 218 -12.92 -1.63 2.37
CA LYS A 218 -13.47 -0.41 2.97
C LYS A 218 -12.91 -0.12 4.36
N ASP A 219 -12.36 -1.12 5.05
CA ASP A 219 -11.69 -0.91 6.32
C ASP A 219 -10.26 -0.37 6.14
N VAL A 220 -9.69 -0.43 4.93
CA VAL A 220 -8.29 -0.06 4.65
C VAL A 220 -8.15 1.01 3.57
N LYS A 221 -9.26 1.38 2.91
CA LYS A 221 -9.31 2.43 1.89
C LYS A 221 -10.63 3.21 1.99
N PRO A 222 -10.62 4.53 1.81
CA PRO A 222 -11.85 5.31 1.70
C PRO A 222 -12.73 4.81 0.54
N GLY A 223 -14.05 4.80 0.76
CA GLY A 223 -15.03 4.58 -0.30
C GLY A 223 -15.01 5.76 -1.28
N ARG A 224 -14.95 5.51 -2.60
CA ARG A 224 -15.17 6.57 -3.58
C ARG A 224 -16.58 7.15 -3.39
N GLY A 225 -16.69 8.44 -3.12
CA GLY A 225 -17.97 9.17 -3.14
C GLY A 225 -18.42 9.80 -1.82
N CYS A 226 -17.74 9.59 -0.70
CA CYS A 226 -18.00 10.38 0.52
C CYS A 226 -17.21 11.69 0.43
N HIS A 227 -17.77 12.72 -0.19
CA HIS A 227 -17.09 14.02 -0.31
C HIS A 227 -16.88 14.75 1.03
N SER A 228 -17.47 14.25 2.12
CA SER A 228 -17.26 14.73 3.50
C SER A 228 -16.13 14.03 4.26
N ASP A 229 -15.79 12.80 3.88
CA ASP A 229 -14.88 11.95 4.64
C ASP A 229 -13.57 11.86 3.86
N GLY A 230 -12.52 12.50 4.38
CA GLY A 230 -11.26 12.67 3.68
C GLY A 230 -10.65 11.38 3.11
N ASN A 231 -9.83 11.53 2.07
CA ASN A 231 -9.21 10.40 1.38
C ASN A 231 -7.78 10.08 1.83
N ALA A 232 -7.18 10.93 2.68
CA ALA A 232 -5.83 10.66 3.18
C ALA A 232 -5.81 9.56 4.23
N HIS A 233 -4.65 8.92 4.32
CA HIS A 233 -4.31 7.92 5.31
C HIS A 233 -4.49 8.47 6.74
N ASN A 234 -4.74 7.54 7.66
CA ASN A 234 -4.79 7.82 9.09
C ASN A 234 -3.82 6.84 9.74
N ALA A 235 -2.78 7.37 10.37
CA ALA A 235 -1.72 6.57 10.98
C ALA A 235 -2.25 5.59 12.03
N GLY A 236 -3.27 5.98 12.81
CA GLY A 236 -3.92 5.11 13.80
C GLY A 236 -4.60 3.88 13.21
N ASP A 237 -5.21 4.04 12.04
CA ASP A 237 -5.83 2.94 11.31
C ASP A 237 -4.76 2.04 10.64
N ASP A 238 -3.65 2.63 10.19
CA ASP A 238 -2.59 1.91 9.48
C ASP A 238 -1.72 1.08 10.46
N VAL A 239 -1.55 1.50 11.72
CA VAL A 239 -0.92 0.64 12.76
C VAL A 239 -1.76 -0.60 13.09
N VAL A 240 -3.09 -0.50 13.15
CA VAL A 240 -3.97 -1.66 13.35
C VAL A 240 -3.91 -2.58 12.13
N THR A 241 -3.90 -2.00 10.94
CA THR A 241 -3.73 -2.74 9.67
C THR A 241 -2.39 -3.49 9.64
N THR A 242 -1.32 -2.87 10.14
CA THR A 242 0.02 -3.44 10.24
C THR A 242 0.05 -4.64 11.19
N LEU A 243 -0.55 -4.54 12.39
CA LEU A 243 -0.65 -5.68 13.31
C LEU A 243 -1.54 -6.80 12.75
N ALA A 244 -2.61 -6.45 12.04
CA ALA A 244 -3.47 -7.42 11.35
C ALA A 244 -2.70 -8.16 10.24
N LEU A 245 -1.78 -7.49 9.54
CA LEU A 245 -0.87 -8.10 8.58
C LEU A 245 0.14 -9.01 9.30
N ALA A 246 0.70 -8.58 10.43
CA ALA A 246 1.64 -9.36 11.23
C ALA A 246 1.03 -10.70 11.65
N HIS A 247 -0.20 -10.69 12.18
CA HIS A 247 -0.98 -11.89 12.47
C HIS A 247 -1.14 -12.79 11.23
N ALA A 248 -1.53 -12.21 10.09
CA ALA A 248 -1.78 -12.98 8.87
C ALA A 248 -0.51 -13.64 8.31
N ILE A 249 0.65 -12.99 8.48
CA ILE A 249 1.97 -13.49 8.08
C ILE A 249 2.44 -14.65 8.97
N LEU A 250 2.13 -14.63 10.27
CA LEU A 250 2.52 -15.71 11.18
C LEU A 250 1.81 -17.04 10.88
N ASP A 251 0.60 -16.99 10.33
CA ASP A 251 -0.17 -18.18 9.96
C ASP A 251 0.34 -18.84 8.66
N GLU A 252 0.95 -20.02 8.80
CA GLU A 252 1.50 -20.82 7.70
C GLU A 252 0.51 -21.12 6.58
N ARG A 253 -0.77 -21.26 6.92
CA ARG A 253 -1.82 -21.58 5.95
C ARG A 253 -1.98 -20.47 4.91
N ASN A 254 -1.51 -19.26 5.22
CA ASN A 254 -1.56 -18.12 4.31
C ASN A 254 -0.34 -18.02 3.37
N HIS A 255 0.76 -18.75 3.61
CA HIS A 255 2.03 -18.53 2.90
C HIS A 255 1.98 -18.93 1.43
N ALA A 256 1.31 -20.03 1.09
CA ALA A 256 1.15 -20.44 -0.30
C ALA A 256 0.39 -19.37 -1.12
N MET A 257 -0.66 -18.80 -0.53
CA MET A 257 -1.41 -17.70 -1.14
C MET A 257 -0.56 -16.44 -1.26
N LEU A 258 0.20 -16.07 -0.22
CA LEU A 258 1.10 -14.92 -0.26
C LEU A 258 2.13 -15.06 -1.38
N ARG A 259 2.78 -16.22 -1.52
CA ARG A 259 3.74 -16.51 -2.61
C ARG A 259 3.09 -16.35 -3.98
N PHE A 260 1.90 -16.91 -4.17
CA PHE A 260 1.17 -16.83 -5.43
C PHE A 260 0.80 -15.38 -5.78
N GLU A 261 0.19 -14.64 -4.86
CA GLU A 261 -0.24 -13.26 -5.10
C GLU A 261 0.96 -12.32 -5.30
N HIS A 262 2.07 -12.56 -4.60
CA HIS A 262 3.31 -11.84 -4.80
C HIS A 262 3.92 -12.13 -6.18
N ALA A 263 3.92 -13.40 -6.62
CA ALA A 263 4.39 -13.76 -7.96
C ALA A 263 3.53 -13.10 -9.05
N CYS A 264 2.20 -13.07 -8.86
CA CYS A 264 1.29 -12.34 -9.74
C CYS A 264 1.55 -10.83 -9.74
N PHE A 265 1.80 -10.23 -8.57
CA PHE A 265 2.11 -8.81 -8.45
C PHE A 265 3.38 -8.43 -9.23
N ARG A 266 4.42 -9.26 -9.15
CA ARG A 266 5.69 -9.04 -9.86
C ARG A 266 5.54 -9.00 -11.38
N ILE A 267 4.66 -9.84 -11.94
CA ILE A 267 4.42 -9.88 -13.38
C ILE A 267 3.30 -8.90 -13.81
N ALA A 268 2.49 -8.40 -12.88
CA ALA A 268 1.47 -7.40 -13.17
C ALA A 268 2.09 -6.01 -13.35
N ARG A 269 2.18 -5.54 -14.59
CA ARG A 269 2.76 -4.23 -14.91
C ARG A 269 1.71 -3.12 -14.77
N SER A 270 2.11 -2.02 -14.15
CA SER A 270 1.35 -0.77 -14.15
C SER A 270 1.68 0.03 -15.42
N GLY A 271 0.71 0.17 -16.34
CA GLY A 271 0.82 1.07 -17.48
C GLY A 271 0.92 0.40 -18.86
N ARG A 272 0.78 1.22 -19.91
CA ARG A 272 0.90 0.79 -21.32
C ARG A 272 2.32 0.27 -21.55
N VAL A 273 2.46 -0.71 -22.45
CA VAL A 273 3.63 -1.50 -22.89
C VAL A 273 4.99 -0.74 -23.07
N ARG A 274 5.10 0.58 -22.87
CA ARG A 274 6.06 1.44 -23.56
C ARG A 274 7.44 1.76 -22.96
N PRO A 275 7.86 1.50 -21.70
CA PRO A 275 9.28 1.69 -21.36
C PRO A 275 10.13 0.42 -21.48
N PHE A 276 9.50 -0.77 -21.53
CA PHE A 276 10.21 -2.06 -21.46
C PHE A 276 9.90 -3.00 -22.64
N TYR A 277 9.17 -2.51 -23.65
CA TYR A 277 8.95 -3.24 -24.88
C TYR A 277 10.13 -3.00 -25.80
N ASP A 278 11.03 -3.98 -25.82
CA ASP A 278 11.87 -4.21 -26.97
C ASP A 278 11.06 -5.14 -27.90
N PRO A 279 10.53 -4.64 -29.04
CA PRO A 279 9.83 -5.46 -30.02
C PRO A 279 10.66 -6.66 -30.51
N ALA A 280 11.99 -6.61 -30.37
CA ALA A 280 12.89 -7.69 -30.71
C ALA A 280 13.05 -8.75 -29.61
N LYS A 281 12.53 -8.54 -28.39
CA LYS A 281 12.79 -9.42 -27.21
C LYS A 281 11.56 -9.92 -26.47
N GLY A 282 10.34 -9.63 -26.90
CA GLY A 282 9.13 -10.06 -26.20
C GLY A 282 8.01 -10.51 -27.13
N PHE A 283 7.49 -11.71 -26.90
CA PHE A 283 6.32 -12.24 -27.61
C PHE A 283 5.05 -11.84 -26.86
N ILE A 284 4.10 -11.19 -27.52
CA ILE A 284 2.93 -10.60 -26.86
C ILE A 284 1.64 -11.20 -27.41
N ALA A 285 0.76 -11.64 -26.51
CA ALA A 285 -0.64 -11.89 -26.79
C ALA A 285 -1.48 -10.71 -26.30
N THR A 286 -2.44 -10.27 -27.12
CA THR A 286 -3.58 -9.47 -26.65
C THR A 286 -4.74 -10.37 -26.29
N VAL A 287 -5.46 -10.01 -25.24
CA VAL A 287 -6.66 -10.72 -24.77
C VAL A 287 -7.82 -9.72 -24.77
N ARG A 288 -8.94 -10.11 -25.37
CA ARG A 288 -10.13 -9.28 -25.56
C ARG A 288 -11.40 -10.05 -25.25
N THR A 289 -12.49 -9.31 -25.07
CA THR A 289 -13.87 -9.78 -25.05
C THR A 289 -14.72 -8.87 -25.93
N GLU A 290 -15.99 -9.21 -26.13
CA GLU A 290 -16.96 -8.28 -26.72
C GLU A 290 -17.17 -7.11 -25.75
N GLY A 291 -16.48 -5.99 -25.99
CA GLY A 291 -16.53 -4.79 -25.15
C GLY A 291 -15.51 -4.79 -24.00
N GLN A 292 -15.93 -4.33 -22.82
CA GLN A 292 -15.05 -4.20 -21.66
C GLN A 292 -14.57 -5.55 -21.15
N LEU A 293 -13.32 -5.59 -20.68
CA LEU A 293 -12.77 -6.78 -20.05
C LEU A 293 -13.60 -7.16 -18.81
N PRO A 294 -14.01 -8.43 -18.69
CA PRO A 294 -14.73 -8.93 -17.54
C PRO A 294 -13.97 -8.65 -16.25
N ILE A 295 -14.71 -8.44 -15.15
CA ILE A 295 -14.15 -8.14 -13.84
C ILE A 295 -13.00 -9.09 -13.50
N LYS A 296 -13.07 -10.38 -13.86
CA LYS A 296 -12.02 -11.38 -13.57
C LYS A 296 -10.69 -11.18 -14.31
N ILE A 297 -10.62 -10.33 -15.32
CA ILE A 297 -9.40 -9.98 -16.07
C ILE A 297 -9.27 -8.47 -16.33
N SER A 298 -10.06 -7.65 -15.62
CA SER A 298 -10.16 -6.21 -15.83
C SER A 298 -8.99 -5.39 -15.25
N SER A 299 -7.91 -6.03 -14.82
CA SER A 299 -6.72 -5.37 -14.29
C SER A 299 -5.47 -6.23 -14.52
N SER A 300 -4.29 -5.59 -14.54
CA SER A 300 -3.01 -6.30 -14.73
C SER A 300 -2.85 -7.45 -13.74
N ILE A 301 -3.16 -7.24 -12.46
CA ILE A 301 -3.06 -8.30 -11.45
C ILE A 301 -4.05 -9.44 -11.71
N ARG A 302 -5.25 -9.12 -12.19
CA ARG A 302 -6.26 -10.14 -12.49
C ARG A 302 -5.91 -10.95 -13.73
N LEU A 303 -5.28 -10.33 -14.72
CA LEU A 303 -4.66 -11.04 -15.84
C LEU A 303 -3.55 -11.97 -15.37
N ALA A 304 -2.63 -11.47 -14.53
CA ALA A 304 -1.56 -12.27 -13.94
C ALA A 304 -2.11 -13.50 -13.21
N GLN A 305 -3.15 -13.31 -12.37
CA GLN A 305 -3.79 -14.39 -11.63
C GLN A 305 -4.50 -15.39 -12.54
N ARG A 306 -5.16 -14.92 -13.62
CA ARG A 306 -5.91 -15.78 -14.54
C ARG A 306 -4.99 -16.62 -15.41
N PHE A 307 -3.85 -16.07 -15.80
CA PHE A 307 -2.95 -16.68 -16.78
C PHE A 307 -1.62 -17.14 -16.18
N PHE A 308 -1.55 -17.24 -14.85
CA PHE A 308 -0.31 -17.57 -14.13
C PHE A 308 0.33 -18.88 -14.62
N ASP A 309 -0.48 -19.91 -14.85
CA ASP A 309 -0.02 -21.25 -15.25
C ASP A 309 0.59 -21.30 -16.66
N PHE A 310 0.37 -20.26 -17.48
CA PHE A 310 1.05 -20.09 -18.77
C PHE A 310 2.43 -19.43 -18.63
N HIS A 311 2.88 -19.16 -17.40
CA HIS A 311 4.18 -18.57 -17.08
C HIS A 311 4.51 -17.23 -17.78
N PRO A 312 3.57 -16.26 -17.85
CA PRO A 312 3.85 -14.99 -18.50
C PRO A 312 4.95 -14.22 -17.74
N VAL A 313 5.82 -13.55 -18.51
CA VAL A 313 6.85 -12.64 -18.00
C VAL A 313 6.25 -11.31 -17.51
N GLY A 314 5.08 -10.97 -18.05
CA GLY A 314 4.44 -9.70 -17.79
C GLY A 314 2.98 -9.71 -18.25
N THR A 315 2.13 -8.98 -17.55
CA THR A 315 0.73 -8.76 -17.90
C THR A 315 0.35 -7.31 -17.72
N GLY A 316 -0.65 -6.83 -18.44
CA GLY A 316 -1.14 -5.48 -18.26
C GLY A 316 -2.33 -5.13 -19.13
N LEU A 317 -2.72 -3.86 -19.07
CA LEU A 317 -3.82 -3.32 -19.86
C LEU A 317 -3.30 -2.37 -20.94
N MET A 318 -3.78 -2.56 -22.16
CA MET A 318 -3.65 -1.57 -23.24
C MET A 318 -4.81 -0.56 -23.18
N SER A 319 -6.02 -1.04 -22.89
CA SER A 319 -7.24 -0.26 -22.68
C SER A 319 -8.18 -0.96 -21.68
N SER A 320 -9.38 -0.44 -21.45
CA SER A 320 -10.45 -1.12 -20.69
C SER A 320 -10.98 -2.39 -21.36
N GLU A 321 -10.66 -2.59 -22.65
CA GLU A 321 -11.18 -3.67 -23.51
C GLU A 321 -10.08 -4.65 -23.93
N VAL A 322 -8.81 -4.25 -23.78
CA VAL A 322 -7.66 -5.01 -24.27
C VAL A 322 -6.63 -5.19 -23.17
N GLY A 323 -6.46 -6.45 -22.76
CA GLY A 323 -5.38 -6.91 -21.90
C GLY A 323 -4.22 -7.45 -22.72
N PHE A 324 -3.06 -7.63 -22.09
CA PHE A 324 -1.93 -8.30 -22.71
C PHE A 324 -1.20 -9.22 -21.74
N ALA A 325 -0.57 -10.25 -22.30
CA ALA A 325 0.41 -11.11 -21.64
C ALA A 325 1.67 -11.20 -22.52
N THR A 326 2.85 -11.21 -21.90
CA THR A 326 4.15 -11.27 -22.58
C THR A 326 4.88 -12.55 -22.20
N PHE A 327 5.54 -13.17 -23.17
CA PHE A 327 6.21 -14.47 -23.08
C PHE A 327 7.66 -14.40 -23.55
N ARG A 328 8.48 -15.38 -23.16
CA ARG A 328 9.91 -15.45 -23.48
C ARG A 328 10.15 -16.01 -24.88
N SER A 329 9.27 -16.86 -25.38
CA SER A 329 9.42 -17.51 -26.68
C SER A 329 8.16 -17.46 -27.53
N GLN A 330 8.35 -17.72 -28.82
CA GLN A 330 7.27 -17.86 -29.79
C GLN A 330 6.38 -19.08 -29.45
N GLU A 331 7.00 -20.17 -29.00
CA GLU A 331 6.32 -21.40 -28.59
C GLU A 331 5.39 -21.18 -27.40
N GLU A 332 5.85 -20.45 -26.37
CA GLU A 332 5.04 -20.09 -25.20
C GLU A 332 3.83 -19.22 -25.61
N LEU A 333 4.06 -18.27 -26.52
CA LEU A 333 2.99 -17.41 -27.06
C LEU A 333 1.94 -18.22 -27.84
N ASP A 334 2.39 -19.09 -28.75
CA ASP A 334 1.49 -19.86 -29.60
C ASP A 334 0.70 -20.89 -28.78
N TYR A 335 1.34 -21.51 -27.78
CA TYR A 335 0.66 -22.36 -26.80
C TYR A 335 -0.43 -21.57 -26.04
N PHE A 336 -0.09 -20.39 -25.52
CA PHE A 336 -1.05 -19.53 -24.83
C PHE A 336 -2.25 -19.19 -25.72
N ILE A 337 -2.01 -18.74 -26.95
CA ILE A 337 -3.08 -18.38 -27.89
C ILE A 337 -3.97 -19.59 -28.17
N SER A 338 -3.39 -20.76 -28.46
CA SER A 338 -4.15 -21.97 -28.77
C SER A 338 -5.09 -22.42 -27.64
N CYS A 339 -4.74 -22.11 -26.39
CA CYS A 339 -5.52 -22.48 -25.21
C CYS A 339 -6.53 -21.40 -24.78
N VAL A 340 -6.25 -20.12 -25.06
CA VAL A 340 -7.02 -18.99 -24.53
C VAL A 340 -7.98 -18.41 -25.57
N ASP A 341 -7.65 -18.49 -26.86
CA ASP A 341 -8.57 -18.05 -27.92
C ASP A 341 -9.79 -18.97 -27.98
N GLY A 342 -10.98 -18.38 -27.96
CA GLY A 342 -12.25 -19.12 -27.86
C GLY A 342 -12.56 -19.64 -26.45
N MET A 343 -11.73 -19.39 -25.44
CA MET A 343 -12.01 -19.81 -24.06
C MET A 343 -13.22 -19.06 -23.51
N VAL A 344 -14.25 -19.79 -23.09
CA VAL A 344 -15.42 -19.23 -22.40
C VAL A 344 -15.16 -19.10 -20.91
N LEU A 345 -15.28 -17.87 -20.39
CA LEU A 345 -15.23 -17.63 -18.95
C LEU A 345 -16.49 -18.18 -18.28
N ARG A 346 -16.39 -18.51 -16.98
CA ARG A 346 -17.57 -18.92 -16.18
C ARG A 346 -18.70 -17.87 -16.12
N THR A 347 -18.38 -16.62 -16.46
CA THR A 347 -19.33 -15.50 -16.53
C THR A 347 -20.03 -15.40 -17.89
N GLY A 348 -19.68 -16.28 -18.84
CA GLY A 348 -20.31 -16.42 -20.15
C GLY A 348 -19.55 -15.75 -21.29
N GLU A 349 -18.61 -14.85 -21.00
CA GLU A 349 -17.87 -14.12 -22.03
C GLU A 349 -16.80 -15.01 -22.67
N THR A 350 -16.74 -15.00 -23.99
CA THR A 350 -15.70 -15.67 -24.78
C THR A 350 -14.49 -14.76 -24.92
N LEU A 351 -13.30 -15.29 -24.62
CA LEU A 351 -12.06 -14.57 -24.84
C LEU A 351 -11.61 -14.72 -26.29
N SER A 352 -11.09 -13.64 -26.87
CA SER A 352 -10.24 -13.72 -28.06
C SER A 352 -8.81 -13.40 -27.69
N ALA A 353 -7.89 -14.29 -28.05
CA ALA A 353 -6.47 -14.15 -27.85
C ALA A 353 -5.75 -14.12 -29.19
N GLN A 354 -4.98 -13.07 -29.42
CA GLN A 354 -4.29 -12.87 -30.70
C GLN A 354 -2.88 -12.37 -30.48
N ARG A 355 -1.96 -12.76 -31.37
CA ARG A 355 -0.62 -12.20 -31.40
C ARG A 355 -0.72 -10.69 -31.59
N TYR A 356 -0.05 -9.94 -30.73
CA TYR A 356 0.07 -8.50 -30.91
C TYR A 356 1.02 -8.23 -32.08
N ILE A 357 0.48 -7.67 -33.16
CA ILE A 357 1.28 -7.12 -34.25
C ILE A 357 1.42 -5.64 -33.97
N HIS A 358 2.66 -5.18 -33.75
CA HIS A 358 2.93 -3.77 -33.57
C HIS A 358 2.74 -3.03 -34.91
N VAL A 359 1.50 -2.59 -35.17
CA VAL A 359 1.21 -1.64 -36.23
C VAL A 359 1.61 -0.28 -35.68
N ASN A 360 2.62 0.36 -36.28
CA ASN A 360 3.09 1.67 -35.88
C ASN A 360 1.98 2.70 -36.16
N PRO A 361 1.19 3.14 -35.15
CA PRO A 361 0.01 3.95 -35.39
C PRO A 361 0.41 5.41 -35.14
N LYS A 362 1.38 5.88 -35.92
CA LYS A 362 1.66 7.31 -36.02
C LYS A 362 1.04 7.80 -37.31
N THR A 363 -0.28 7.77 -37.39
CA THR A 363 -0.97 8.67 -38.30
C THR A 363 -0.91 10.07 -37.68
N PRO A 364 -0.72 11.13 -38.50
CA PRO A 364 -0.72 12.52 -38.02
C PRO A 364 -1.95 12.87 -37.18
N GLU A 365 -3.08 12.22 -37.47
CA GLU A 365 -4.36 12.37 -36.75
C GLU A 365 -4.29 11.89 -35.29
N ASP A 366 -3.55 10.81 -34.99
CA ASP A 366 -3.39 10.31 -33.61
C ASP A 366 -2.49 11.21 -32.75
N GLU A 367 -1.53 11.90 -33.37
CA GLU A 367 -0.76 12.95 -32.69
C GLU A 367 -1.60 14.22 -32.50
N LYS A 368 -2.43 14.58 -33.49
CA LYS A 368 -3.36 15.70 -33.41
C LYS A 368 -4.41 15.50 -32.31
N LEU A 369 -5.01 14.31 -32.20
CA LEU A 369 -6.00 13.99 -31.17
C LEU A 369 -5.40 13.92 -29.76
N LYS A 370 -4.12 13.52 -29.64
CA LYS A 370 -3.39 13.58 -28.37
C LYS A 370 -3.09 15.01 -27.97
N GLU A 371 -2.73 15.85 -28.93
CA GLU A 371 -2.46 17.25 -28.69
C GLU A 371 -3.75 17.99 -28.33
N GLU A 372 -4.86 17.74 -29.03
CA GLU A 372 -6.19 18.23 -28.68
C GLU A 372 -6.61 17.78 -27.27
N LYS A 373 -6.39 16.51 -26.91
CA LYS A 373 -6.67 16.03 -25.53
C LYS A 373 -5.74 16.64 -24.48
N ARG A 374 -4.52 17.02 -24.83
CA ARG A 374 -3.60 17.75 -23.95
C ARG A 374 -4.05 19.19 -23.78
N ILE A 375 -4.43 19.86 -24.87
CA ILE A 375 -4.96 21.21 -24.90
C ILE A 375 -6.26 21.26 -24.09
N LEU A 376 -7.22 20.36 -24.31
CA LEU A 376 -8.46 20.28 -23.52
C LEU A 376 -8.21 20.05 -22.03
N ARG A 377 -7.20 19.26 -21.65
CA ARG A 377 -6.82 19.09 -20.24
C ARG A 377 -6.14 20.32 -19.66
N ARG A 378 -5.46 21.11 -20.50
CA ARG A 378 -4.81 22.36 -20.11
C ARG A 378 -5.85 23.46 -19.93
N ILE A 379 -6.72 23.63 -20.91
CA ILE A 379 -7.90 24.51 -20.86
C ILE A 379 -8.78 24.17 -19.67
N LYS A 380 -9.05 22.89 -19.39
CA LYS A 380 -9.84 22.53 -18.21
C LYS A 380 -9.16 22.92 -16.89
N ARG A 381 -7.83 22.78 -16.79
CA ARG A 381 -7.09 23.24 -15.60
C ARG A 381 -7.07 24.75 -15.49
N GLU A 382 -6.91 25.44 -16.61
CA GLU A 382 -6.90 26.91 -16.67
C GLU A 382 -8.29 27.49 -16.38
N ALA A 383 -9.37 26.84 -16.84
CA ALA A 383 -10.75 27.23 -16.50
C ALA A 383 -11.10 26.91 -15.03
N ASP A 384 -10.65 25.76 -14.50
CA ASP A 384 -10.77 25.44 -13.06
C ASP A 384 -9.94 26.42 -12.20
N ASP A 385 -8.90 27.07 -12.76
CA ASP A 385 -8.09 28.10 -12.09
C ASP A 385 -8.70 29.53 -12.25
N GLU A 386 -9.30 29.87 -13.40
CA GLU A 386 -9.97 31.17 -13.65
C GLU A 386 -11.32 31.31 -12.91
N GLU A 387 -12.12 30.23 -12.82
CA GLU A 387 -13.39 30.24 -12.05
C GLU A 387 -13.14 30.48 -10.54
N VAL A 388 -11.94 30.18 -10.05
CA VAL A 388 -11.49 30.47 -8.68
C VAL A 388 -11.10 31.93 -8.49
N VAL A 389 -10.57 32.59 -9.53
CA VAL A 389 -10.21 34.03 -9.48
C VAL A 389 -11.47 34.91 -9.52
N GLU A 390 -12.47 34.58 -10.35
CA GLU A 390 -13.71 35.36 -10.42
C GLU A 390 -14.56 35.27 -9.13
N LEU A 391 -14.43 34.17 -8.36
CA LEU A 391 -15.10 34.03 -7.06
C LEU A 391 -14.41 34.80 -5.94
N GLU A 392 -13.10 35.07 -6.00
CA GLU A 392 -12.38 35.89 -5.01
C GLU A 392 -12.74 37.39 -5.11
N ASP A 393 -13.05 37.88 -6.31
CA ASP A 393 -13.51 39.27 -6.52
C ASP A 393 -14.96 39.51 -6.05
N LEU A 394 -15.76 38.45 -5.87
CA LEU A 394 -17.15 38.53 -5.39
C LEU A 394 -17.27 38.60 -3.86
N PHE A 395 -16.18 38.36 -3.12
CA PHE A 395 -16.13 38.42 -1.65
C PHE A 395 -15.09 39.42 -1.12
N SER A 396 -14.59 40.32 -1.98
CA SER A 396 -13.73 41.46 -1.60
C SER A 396 -14.51 42.71 -1.23
#